data_AF-A0A2V8E9W1-F1
#
_entry.id   AF-A0A2V8E9W1-F1
#
_cell.length_a   1.000
_cell.length_b   1.000
_cell.length_c   1.000
_cell.angle_alpha   90.00
_cell.angle_beta   90.00
_cell.angle_gamma   90.00
#
_symmetry.space_group_name_H-M   'P 1'
#
loop_
_entity.id
_entity.type
_entity.pdbx_description
1 polymer ?
#
loop_
_entity_poly.entity_id
_entity_poly.type
_entity_poly.pdbx_seq_one_letter_code
_entity_poly.pdbx_strand_id
1 'polypeptide(L)'
;MQLRTTDRARSVAALKTIAAENVAANLQFYVAEPSGGWLAVFSNFTPELERTGKILSAQLDCLIMLLLSADEDDLYCMFFRGGKQLPWFKVGVGRSRKGKERDKLAAKLDALAKICDDERRARLLDRLADATDVTFSSDLLRDFCEIVGIRNALTSFDYLQRGEREGLEPNSEPTLVRS
;
A
#
# COMPACT_ATOMS: atom_id res chain seq x y z
N MET A 1 4.51 -0.48 0.33
CA MET A 1 3.59 -1.43 0.99
C MET A 1 3.11 -0.81 2.32
N GLN A 2 1.87 -1.08 2.73
CA GLN A 2 1.26 -0.50 3.93
C GLN A 2 0.69 -1.62 4.80
N LEU A 3 1.14 -1.73 6.05
CA LEU A 3 0.71 -2.77 6.99
C LEU A 3 -0.21 -2.16 8.03
N ARG A 4 -1.39 -2.74 8.28
CA ARG A 4 -2.32 -2.29 9.33
C ARG A 4 -1.87 -2.81 10.70
N THR A 5 -0.79 -2.27 11.21
CA THR A 5 -0.20 -2.62 12.51
C THR A 5 0.60 -1.44 13.07
N THR A 6 0.81 -1.43 14.39
CA THR A 6 1.76 -0.54 15.07
C THR A 6 2.97 -1.30 15.62
N ASP A 7 3.00 -2.64 15.47
CA ASP A 7 4.11 -3.47 15.93
C ASP A 7 5.26 -3.45 14.91
N ARG A 8 6.03 -2.37 14.97
CA ARG A 8 7.19 -2.15 14.12
C ARG A 8 8.28 -3.20 14.35
N ALA A 9 8.56 -3.56 15.59
CA ALA A 9 9.63 -4.49 15.94
C ALA A 9 9.40 -5.87 15.33
N ARG A 10 8.18 -6.42 15.47
CA ARG A 10 7.80 -7.70 14.85
C ARG A 10 7.80 -7.62 13.33
N SER A 11 7.35 -6.50 12.77
CA SER A 11 7.36 -6.28 11.31
C SER A 11 8.78 -6.25 10.76
N VAL A 12 9.72 -5.56 11.43
CA VAL A 12 11.13 -5.52 11.05
C VAL A 12 11.76 -6.92 11.16
N ALA A 13 11.48 -7.67 12.22
CA ALA A 13 11.99 -9.04 12.36
C ALA A 13 11.51 -9.94 11.21
N ALA A 14 10.22 -9.89 10.87
CA ALA A 14 9.65 -10.63 9.75
C ALA A 14 10.27 -10.24 8.40
N LEU A 15 10.43 -8.94 8.14
CA LEU A 15 11.07 -8.42 6.93
C LEU A 15 12.53 -8.86 6.80
N LYS A 16 13.29 -8.90 7.91
CA LYS A 16 14.66 -9.43 7.92
C LYS A 16 14.71 -10.89 7.53
N THR A 17 13.84 -11.72 8.09
CA THR A 17 13.74 -13.14 7.72
C THR A 17 13.43 -13.29 6.24
N ILE A 18 12.45 -12.55 5.70
CA ILE A 18 12.10 -12.59 4.27
C ILE A 18 13.28 -12.15 3.39
N ALA A 19 13.98 -11.07 3.76
CA ALA A 19 15.16 -10.63 3.01
C ALA A 19 16.26 -11.69 3.00
N ALA A 20 16.54 -12.32 4.14
CA ALA A 20 17.54 -13.38 4.28
C ALA A 20 17.19 -14.67 3.53
N GLU A 21 15.90 -14.99 3.38
CA GLU A 21 15.43 -16.14 2.58
C GLU A 21 15.47 -15.86 1.07
N ASN A 22 15.62 -14.60 0.65
CA ASN A 22 15.55 -14.18 -0.75
C ASN A 22 16.78 -13.35 -1.16
N VAL A 23 17.98 -13.76 -0.72
CA VAL A 23 19.26 -13.06 -1.01
C VAL A 23 19.46 -12.80 -2.50
N ALA A 24 19.12 -13.77 -3.36
CA ALA A 24 19.27 -13.63 -4.81
C ALA A 24 18.42 -12.50 -5.41
N ALA A 25 17.30 -12.15 -4.77
CA ALA A 25 16.45 -11.04 -5.17
C ALA A 25 16.92 -9.68 -4.61
N ASN A 26 17.94 -9.67 -3.74
CA ASN A 26 18.46 -8.48 -3.07
C ASN A 26 17.33 -7.61 -2.48
N LEU A 27 16.39 -8.24 -1.76
CA LEU A 27 15.27 -7.55 -1.14
C LEU A 27 15.76 -6.61 -0.03
N GLN A 28 15.37 -5.35 -0.14
CA GLN A 28 15.69 -4.30 0.80
C GLN A 28 14.43 -3.51 1.14
N PHE A 29 14.31 -3.13 2.40
CA PHE A 29 13.14 -2.43 2.90
C PHE A 29 13.56 -1.23 3.73
N TYR A 30 12.98 -0.06 3.48
CA TYR A 30 12.91 0.99 4.49
C TYR A 30 11.61 0.84 5.28
N VAL A 31 11.69 0.92 6.60
CA VAL A 31 10.53 0.81 7.49
C VAL A 31 10.39 2.08 8.31
N ALA A 32 9.31 2.83 8.06
CA ALA A 32 8.97 4.05 8.79
C ALA A 32 8.57 3.74 10.25
N GLU A 33 8.38 4.78 11.06
CA GLU A 33 7.64 4.66 12.31
C GLU A 33 6.13 4.51 12.04
N PRO A 34 5.37 3.82 12.92
CA PRO A 34 3.94 3.69 12.76
C PRO A 34 3.24 5.05 12.89
N SER A 35 2.27 5.32 12.02
CA SER A 35 1.41 6.50 12.10
C SER A 35 -0.01 6.17 11.66
N GLY A 36 -1.01 6.71 12.36
CA GLY A 36 -2.42 6.45 12.06
C GLY A 36 -2.82 4.97 12.14
N GLY A 37 -2.05 4.15 12.86
CA GLY A 37 -2.23 2.70 12.91
C GLY A 37 -1.70 1.94 11.68
N TRP A 38 -0.95 2.61 10.82
CA TRP A 38 -0.29 2.04 9.66
C TRP A 38 1.23 2.06 9.84
N LEU A 39 1.88 1.04 9.30
CA LEU A 39 3.32 0.97 9.16
C LEU A 39 3.66 0.96 7.67
N ALA A 40 4.37 2.00 7.22
CA ALA A 40 4.84 2.08 5.85
C ALA A 40 6.15 1.29 5.67
N VAL A 41 6.16 0.43 4.66
CA VAL A 41 7.31 -0.36 4.24
C VAL A 41 7.60 -0.04 2.78
N PHE A 42 8.74 0.59 2.53
CA PHE A 42 9.21 0.93 1.20
C PHE A 42 10.21 -0.13 0.76
N SER A 43 9.80 -0.97 -0.17
CA SER A 43 10.66 -2.01 -0.72
C SER A 43 11.30 -1.54 -2.02
N ASN A 44 12.51 -1.99 -2.33
CA ASN A 44 13.00 -1.92 -3.69
C ASN A 44 12.06 -2.70 -4.63
N PHE A 45 11.91 -2.21 -5.87
CA PHE A 45 10.99 -2.86 -6.82
C PHE A 45 11.55 -4.20 -7.29
N THR A 46 10.83 -5.29 -7.00
CA THR A 46 11.18 -6.65 -7.42
C THR A 46 9.90 -7.47 -7.70
N PRO A 47 9.99 -8.56 -8.47
CA PRO A 47 8.86 -9.49 -8.63
C PRO A 47 8.39 -10.16 -7.32
N GLU A 48 9.21 -10.12 -6.26
CA GLU A 48 8.95 -10.80 -4.99
C GLU A 48 8.04 -10.01 -4.04
N LEU A 49 7.58 -8.81 -4.42
CA LEU A 49 6.79 -7.95 -3.54
C LEU A 49 5.41 -8.53 -3.18
N GLU A 50 4.73 -9.16 -4.14
CA GLU A 50 3.45 -9.82 -3.88
C GLU A 50 3.63 -11.01 -2.93
N ARG A 51 4.68 -11.81 -3.15
CA ARG A 51 5.04 -12.93 -2.27
C ARG A 51 5.36 -12.44 -0.86
N THR A 52 6.11 -11.34 -0.75
CA THR A 52 6.42 -10.69 0.53
C THR A 52 5.15 -10.27 1.26
N GLY A 53 4.21 -9.60 0.57
CA GLY A 53 2.93 -9.20 1.16
C GLY A 53 2.11 -10.40 1.65
N LYS A 54 2.10 -11.49 0.89
CA LYS A 54 1.46 -12.75 1.29
C LYS A 54 2.09 -13.32 2.57
N ILE A 55 3.41 -13.49 2.60
CA ILE A 55 4.13 -14.06 3.76
C ILE A 55 3.93 -13.20 5.01
N LEU A 56 4.13 -11.88 4.90
CA LEU A 56 3.95 -10.97 6.02
C LEU A 56 2.52 -11.00 6.57
N SER A 57 1.51 -11.06 5.69
CA SER A 57 0.11 -11.08 6.13
C SER A 57 -0.25 -12.36 6.90
N ALA A 58 0.48 -13.47 6.67
CA ALA A 58 0.35 -14.70 7.45
C ALA A 58 1.09 -14.59 8.80
N GLN A 59 2.31 -14.08 8.79
CA GLN A 59 3.17 -14.02 9.99
C GLN A 59 2.71 -12.98 11.01
N LEU A 60 2.15 -11.85 10.55
CA LEU A 60 1.78 -10.71 11.38
C LEU A 60 0.28 -10.64 11.70
N ASP A 61 -0.54 -11.50 11.08
CA ASP A 61 -2.00 -11.51 11.20
C ASP A 61 -2.64 -10.11 11.04
N CYS A 62 -2.14 -9.35 10.07
CA CYS A 62 -2.64 -8.01 9.75
C CYS A 62 -3.04 -7.88 8.28
N LEU A 63 -3.81 -6.84 7.96
CA LEU A 63 -4.05 -6.47 6.57
C LEU A 63 -2.79 -5.82 6.01
N ILE A 64 -2.38 -6.27 4.83
CA ILE A 64 -1.31 -5.64 4.06
C ILE A 64 -1.88 -5.13 2.76
N MET A 65 -1.50 -3.92 2.38
CA MET A 65 -1.82 -3.33 1.09
C MET A 65 -0.56 -3.05 0.30
N LEU A 66 -0.56 -3.51 -0.95
CA LEU A 66 0.40 -3.06 -1.94
C LEU A 66 -0.30 -2.00 -2.80
N LEU A 67 0.21 -0.78 -2.70
CA LEU A 67 -0.24 0.39 -3.45
C LEU A 67 0.86 0.73 -4.45
N LEU A 68 0.54 0.75 -5.74
CA LEU A 68 1.48 1.06 -6.81
C LEU A 68 0.83 2.06 -7.76
N SER A 69 1.50 3.17 -8.01
CA SER A 69 1.23 4.03 -9.16
C SER A 69 2.21 3.60 -10.25
N ALA A 70 1.67 3.18 -11.40
CA ALA A 70 2.47 2.70 -12.53
C ALA A 70 2.31 3.64 -13.72
N ASP A 71 3.43 4.06 -14.29
CA ASP A 71 3.52 4.89 -15.51
C ASP A 71 2.61 6.12 -15.49
N GLU A 72 2.37 6.68 -14.30
CA GLU A 72 1.47 7.82 -14.07
C GLU A 72 -0.02 7.58 -14.41
N ASP A 73 -0.38 6.50 -15.09
CA ASP A 73 -1.74 6.28 -15.60
C ASP A 73 -2.62 5.40 -14.70
N ASP A 74 -2.06 4.39 -14.04
CA ASP A 74 -2.84 3.38 -13.33
C ASP A 74 -2.44 3.30 -11.84
N LEU A 75 -3.44 3.35 -10.96
CA LEU A 75 -3.33 2.97 -9.55
C LEU A 75 -3.70 1.50 -9.38
N TYR A 76 -2.76 0.69 -8.88
CA TYR A 76 -2.98 -0.69 -8.47
C TYR A 76 -3.11 -0.79 -6.95
N CYS A 77 -4.14 -1.50 -6.49
CA CYS A 77 -4.36 -1.77 -5.08
C CYS A 77 -4.60 -3.27 -4.87
N MET A 78 -3.66 -3.92 -4.19
CA MET A 78 -3.74 -5.33 -3.82
C MET A 78 -3.80 -5.48 -2.30
N PHE A 79 -4.62 -6.41 -1.82
CA PHE A 79 -4.83 -6.67 -0.40
C PHE A 79 -4.39 -8.08 -0.04
N PHE A 80 -3.75 -8.23 1.12
CA PHE A 80 -3.33 -9.53 1.64
C PHE A 80 -3.74 -9.66 3.11
N ARG A 81 -4.29 -10.81 3.49
CA ARG A 81 -4.66 -11.15 4.87
C ARG A 81 -4.50 -12.65 5.10
N GLY A 82 -3.85 -13.03 6.20
CA GLY A 82 -3.72 -14.44 6.59
C GLY A 82 -3.07 -15.32 5.53
N GLY A 83 -2.07 -14.81 4.81
CA GLY A 83 -1.37 -15.56 3.78
C GLY A 83 -2.12 -15.70 2.47
N LYS A 84 -3.18 -14.93 2.23
CA LYS A 84 -3.96 -14.95 0.99
C LYS A 84 -4.07 -13.56 0.39
N GLN A 85 -4.01 -13.50 -0.93
CA GLN A 85 -4.39 -12.31 -1.67
C GLN A 85 -5.92 -12.26 -1.76
N LEU A 86 -6.49 -11.12 -1.40
CA LEU A 86 -7.92 -10.83 -1.56
C LEU A 86 -8.15 -10.20 -2.95
N PRO A 87 -9.41 -10.06 -3.40
CA PRO A 87 -9.71 -9.37 -4.65
C PRO A 87 -9.03 -8.00 -4.74
N TRP A 88 -8.27 -7.79 -5.82
CA TRP A 88 -7.52 -6.56 -6.08
C TRP A 88 -8.16 -5.76 -7.22
N PHE A 89 -7.83 -4.48 -7.36
CA PHE A 89 -8.29 -3.65 -8.48
C PHE A 89 -7.20 -2.77 -9.05
N LYS A 90 -7.46 -2.29 -10.27
CA LYS A 90 -6.75 -1.17 -10.86
C LYS A 90 -7.70 -0.05 -11.27
N VAL A 91 -7.23 1.18 -11.12
CA VAL A 91 -7.94 2.40 -11.46
C VAL A 91 -7.07 3.24 -12.38
N GLY A 92 -7.44 3.30 -13.66
CA GLY A 92 -6.84 4.25 -14.60
C GLY A 92 -7.40 5.65 -14.43
N VAL A 93 -6.52 6.65 -14.52
CA VAL A 93 -6.84 8.08 -14.59
C VAL A 93 -7.66 8.41 -15.83
N GLY A 94 -8.43 9.50 -15.79
CA GLY A 94 -9.29 9.92 -16.90
C GLY A 94 -10.50 9.01 -17.17
N ARG A 95 -10.76 8.00 -16.33
CA ARG A 95 -11.81 6.99 -16.56
C ARG A 95 -12.95 7.08 -15.54
N SER A 96 -14.17 6.90 -16.04
CA SER A 96 -15.38 6.73 -15.23
C SER A 96 -15.87 5.29 -15.30
N ARG A 97 -16.24 4.71 -14.16
CA ARG A 97 -16.81 3.37 -13.98
C ARG A 97 -18.27 3.52 -13.57
N LYS A 98 -19.17 2.87 -14.31
CA LYS A 98 -20.62 2.93 -14.06
C LYS A 98 -21.23 1.53 -14.01
N GLY A 99 -22.38 1.42 -13.36
CA GLY A 99 -23.12 0.15 -13.19
C GLY A 99 -22.22 -0.97 -12.66
N LYS A 100 -22.19 -2.09 -13.36
CA LYS A 100 -21.48 -3.32 -12.93
C LYS A 100 -20.00 -3.12 -12.63
N GLU A 101 -19.31 -2.18 -13.28
CA GLU A 101 -17.89 -1.94 -13.00
C GLU A 101 -17.68 -1.25 -11.66
N ARG A 102 -18.58 -0.31 -11.33
CA ARG A 102 -18.61 0.35 -10.03
C ARG A 102 -18.98 -0.66 -8.93
N ASP A 103 -19.97 -1.53 -9.17
CA ASP A 103 -20.37 -2.55 -8.19
C ASP A 103 -19.23 -3.54 -7.91
N LYS A 104 -18.49 -3.95 -8.96
CA LYS A 104 -17.29 -4.79 -8.81
C LYS A 104 -16.19 -4.09 -8.02
N LEU A 105 -16.01 -2.78 -8.19
CA LEU A 105 -15.06 -2.01 -7.41
C LEU A 105 -15.49 -1.93 -5.94
N ALA A 106 -16.78 -1.67 -5.68
CA ALA A 106 -17.36 -1.64 -4.35
C ALA A 106 -17.12 -2.95 -3.58
N ALA A 107 -17.43 -4.09 -4.20
CA ALA A 107 -17.22 -5.41 -3.60
C ALA A 107 -15.74 -5.70 -3.26
N LYS A 108 -14.79 -5.12 -3.99
CA LYS A 108 -13.36 -5.25 -3.68
C LYS A 108 -12.94 -4.37 -2.50
N LEU A 109 -13.58 -3.21 -2.32
CA LEU A 109 -13.35 -2.32 -1.19
C LEU A 109 -13.84 -2.89 0.15
N ASP A 110 -14.65 -3.97 0.15
CA ASP A 110 -15.01 -4.70 1.37
C ASP A 110 -13.80 -5.26 2.13
N ALA A 111 -12.65 -5.42 1.47
CA ALA A 111 -11.38 -5.73 2.13
C ALA A 111 -11.02 -4.70 3.22
N LEU A 112 -11.50 -3.46 3.10
CA LEU A 112 -11.30 -2.35 4.04
C LEU A 112 -12.39 -2.22 5.11
N ALA A 113 -13.42 -3.07 5.15
CA ALA A 113 -14.57 -2.89 6.04
C ALA A 113 -14.22 -2.85 7.55
N LYS A 114 -13.10 -3.46 7.95
CA LYS A 114 -12.61 -3.40 9.35
C LYS A 114 -11.78 -2.15 9.67
N ILE A 115 -11.52 -1.30 8.68
CA ILE A 115 -10.58 -0.16 8.78
C ILE A 115 -11.28 1.15 8.43
N CYS A 116 -12.10 1.14 7.38
CA CYS A 116 -12.91 2.27 6.96
C CYS A 116 -14.36 1.99 7.31
N ASP A 117 -15.04 2.94 7.93
CA ASP A 117 -16.49 2.94 8.06
C ASP A 117 -17.18 3.06 6.69
N ASP A 118 -18.50 2.88 6.67
CA ASP A 118 -19.29 2.83 5.44
C ASP A 118 -19.24 4.17 4.68
N GLU A 119 -19.16 5.29 5.41
CA GLU A 119 -19.06 6.63 4.84
C GLU A 119 -17.73 6.81 4.09
N ARG A 120 -16.60 6.47 4.71
CA ARG A 120 -15.28 6.53 4.07
C ARG A 120 -15.20 5.57 2.89
N ARG A 121 -15.77 4.36 3.00
CA ARG A 121 -15.79 3.41 1.88
C ARG A 121 -16.64 3.92 0.71
N ALA A 122 -17.77 4.58 0.99
CA ALA A 122 -18.59 5.23 -0.04
C ALA A 122 -17.84 6.37 -0.74
N ARG A 123 -17.21 7.27 0.03
CA ARG A 123 -16.36 8.35 -0.51
C ARG A 123 -15.21 7.81 -1.35
N LEU A 124 -14.57 6.73 -0.90
CA LEU A 124 -13.50 6.08 -1.64
C LEU A 124 -14.01 5.47 -2.95
N LEU A 125 -15.17 4.80 -2.92
CA LEU A 125 -15.80 4.25 -4.11
C LEU A 125 -16.14 5.35 -5.12
N ASP A 126 -16.73 6.46 -4.67
CA ASP A 126 -17.03 7.60 -5.54
C ASP A 126 -15.78 8.12 -6.22
N ARG A 127 -14.73 8.34 -5.42
CA ARG A 127 -13.48 8.88 -5.93
C ARG A 127 -12.79 7.96 -6.93
N LEU A 128 -12.76 6.66 -6.68
CA LEU A 128 -12.11 5.67 -7.56
C LEU A 128 -12.99 5.27 -8.76
N ALA A 129 -14.31 5.40 -8.64
CA ALA A 129 -15.23 5.15 -9.73
C ALA A 129 -15.21 6.29 -10.74
N ASP A 130 -14.96 7.53 -10.32
CA ASP A 130 -14.82 8.67 -11.22
C ASP A 130 -13.48 9.37 -11.06
N ALA A 131 -12.55 9.04 -11.95
CA ALA A 131 -11.22 9.63 -12.02
C ALA A 131 -11.06 10.52 -13.27
N THR A 132 -12.16 10.99 -13.86
CA THR A 132 -12.15 11.78 -15.10
C THR A 132 -11.46 13.13 -14.97
N ASP A 133 -11.39 13.66 -13.76
CA ASP A 133 -10.71 14.90 -13.39
C ASP A 133 -9.22 14.71 -13.04
N VAL A 134 -8.74 13.47 -13.01
CA VAL A 134 -7.36 13.17 -12.61
C VAL A 134 -6.44 13.01 -13.80
N THR A 135 -5.29 13.66 -13.71
CA THR A 135 -4.20 13.53 -14.70
C THR A 135 -3.17 12.50 -14.27
N PHE A 136 -2.77 12.47 -12.99
CA PHE A 136 -1.73 11.57 -12.49
C PHE A 136 -2.27 10.58 -11.45
N SER A 137 -1.93 9.30 -11.58
CA SER A 137 -2.34 8.25 -10.64
C SER A 137 -1.75 8.43 -9.24
N SER A 138 -0.70 9.25 -9.09
CA SER A 138 -0.19 9.71 -7.80
C SER A 138 -1.20 10.58 -7.05
N ASP A 139 -2.04 11.34 -7.75
CA ASP A 139 -3.13 12.11 -7.13
C ASP A 139 -4.27 11.20 -6.69
N LEU A 140 -4.63 10.19 -7.48
CA LEU A 140 -5.55 9.14 -7.05
C LEU A 140 -5.02 8.38 -5.83
N LEU A 141 -3.72 8.08 -5.80
CA LEU A 141 -3.07 7.42 -4.66
C LEU A 141 -3.14 8.31 -3.42
N ARG A 142 -2.90 9.62 -3.57
CA ARG A 142 -3.01 10.61 -2.49
C ARG A 142 -4.42 10.64 -1.91
N ASP A 143 -5.43 10.75 -2.76
CA ASP A 143 -6.84 10.77 -2.33
C ASP A 143 -7.24 9.44 -1.66
N PHE A 144 -6.79 8.31 -2.21
CA PHE A 144 -6.96 6.99 -1.59
C PHE A 144 -6.38 6.97 -0.18
N CYS A 145 -5.12 7.40 -0.04
CA CYS A 145 -4.42 7.38 1.24
C CYS A 145 -5.07 8.32 2.25
N GLU A 146 -5.51 9.51 1.83
CA GLU A 146 -6.21 10.46 2.70
C GLU A 146 -7.52 9.87 3.24
N ILE A 147 -8.36 9.31 2.37
CA ILE A 147 -9.66 8.74 2.77
C ILE A 147 -9.48 7.53 3.70
N VAL A 148 -8.50 6.67 3.42
CA VAL A 148 -8.21 5.47 4.24
C VAL A 148 -7.43 5.82 5.52
N GLY A 149 -6.83 7.01 5.59
CA GLY A 149 -5.99 7.44 6.71
C GLY A 149 -4.59 6.83 6.71
N ILE A 150 -4.06 6.48 5.53
CA ILE A 150 -2.71 5.96 5.35
C ILE A 150 -1.75 7.15 5.25
N ARG A 151 -0.66 7.06 6.01
CA ARG A 151 0.44 8.03 5.97
C ARG A 151 1.67 7.39 5.32
N ASN A 152 2.61 8.23 4.87
CA ASN A 152 3.90 7.75 4.34
C ASN A 152 3.78 6.78 3.15
N ALA A 153 2.86 7.04 2.22
CA ALA A 153 2.63 6.18 1.05
C ALA A 153 3.05 6.80 -0.29
N LEU A 154 3.42 8.09 -0.29
CA LEU A 154 3.72 8.85 -1.50
C LEU A 154 5.22 8.99 -1.79
N THR A 155 6.08 8.43 -0.94
CA THR A 155 7.52 8.30 -1.21
C THR A 155 7.85 6.88 -1.68
N SER A 156 9.00 6.74 -2.35
CA SER A 156 9.49 5.48 -2.90
C SER A 156 10.83 5.09 -2.27
N PHE A 157 11.21 3.82 -2.44
CA PHE A 157 12.52 3.35 -2.00
C PHE A 157 13.66 4.14 -2.63
N ASP A 158 13.58 4.42 -3.94
CA ASP A 158 14.65 5.09 -4.69
C ASP A 158 14.87 6.54 -4.22
N TYR A 159 13.79 7.25 -3.90
CA TYR A 159 13.88 8.59 -3.30
C TYR A 159 14.54 8.54 -1.92
N LEU A 160 14.14 7.57 -1.08
CA LEU A 160 14.74 7.40 0.24
C LEU A 160 16.25 7.12 0.16
N GLN A 161 16.67 6.29 -0.80
CA GLN A 161 18.07 5.99 -1.05
C GLN A 161 18.88 7.22 -1.46
N ARG A 162 18.27 8.18 -2.16
CA ARG A 162 18.89 9.46 -2.56
C ARG A 162 18.90 10.52 -1.44
N GLY A 163 18.35 10.20 -0.27
CA GLY A 163 18.23 11.15 0.84
C GLY A 163 16.97 12.02 0.78
N GLU A 164 16.11 11.83 -0.22
CA GLU A 164 14.86 12.57 -0.36
C GLU A 164 13.83 12.05 0.65
N ARG A 165 13.07 12.97 1.27
CA ARG A 165 12.11 12.67 2.36
C ARG A 165 10.74 13.32 2.16
N GLU A 166 10.49 13.90 0.98
CA GLU A 166 9.19 14.49 0.65
C GLU A 166 8.08 13.43 0.73
N GLY A 167 6.92 13.82 1.26
CA GLY A 167 5.78 12.93 1.46
C GLY A 167 5.84 12.02 2.70
N LEU A 168 6.89 12.12 3.51
CA LEU A 168 6.93 11.54 4.86
C LEU A 168 6.39 12.51 5.91
N GLU A 169 5.71 11.97 6.92
CA GLU A 169 5.34 12.76 8.09
C GLU A 169 6.59 13.17 8.89
N PRO A 170 6.60 14.38 9.48
CA PRO A 170 7.64 14.80 10.40
C PRO A 170 7.77 13.78 11.53
N ASN A 171 8.96 13.19 11.72
CA ASN A 171 9.29 12.09 12.66
C ASN A 171 9.03 10.65 12.17
N SER A 172 8.64 10.45 10.91
CA SER A 172 8.51 9.10 10.33
C SER A 172 9.79 8.63 9.63
N GLU A 173 10.97 8.86 10.22
CA GLU A 173 12.25 8.52 9.59
C GLU A 173 12.37 7.00 9.32
N PRO A 174 12.47 6.58 8.05
CA PRO A 174 12.55 5.17 7.73
C PRO A 174 13.94 4.61 8.03
N THR A 175 13.99 3.43 8.64
CA THR A 175 15.25 2.70 8.84
C THR A 175 15.42 1.63 7.78
N LEU A 176 16.62 1.55 7.19
CA LEU A 176 16.96 0.48 6.26
C LEU A 176 17.01 -0.87 6.98
N VAL A 177 16.31 -1.84 6.41
CA VAL A 177 16.26 -3.24 6.78
C VAL A 177 16.79 -4.03 5.59
N ARG A 178 17.86 -4.78 5.85
CA ARG A 178 18.51 -5.70 4.92
C ARG A 178 18.85 -7.00 5.66
N SER A 179 19.08 -8.06 4.90
CA SER A 179 19.62 -9.33 5.40
C SER A 179 20.92 -9.14 6.18
#